data_AF-A0A6A3LBC3-F1
#
_entry.id   AF-A0A6A3LBC3-F1
#
_cell.length_a   1.000
_cell.length_b   1.000
_cell.length_c   1.000
_cell.angle_alpha   90.00
_cell.angle_beta   90.00
_cell.angle_gamma   90.00
#
_symmetry.space_group_name_H-M   'P 1'
#
loop_
_entity.id
_entity.type
_entity.pdbx_description
1 polymer ?
#
loop_
_entity_poly.entity_id
_entity_poly.type
_entity_poly.pdbx_seq_one_letter_code
_entity_poly.pdbx_strand_id
1 'polypeptide(L)'
;MNSRQLICDPDVVTRDMASLNGDLKRFPLGKLPKVQISQGYDILQRISSTLETLEEMTKKTTASAKMTKAGAKGRRKAKAKAKGPAATANKSASSYRTDLKTLSSEVYSLIPHDFGRSLPPVIASDEDLKLKLDLLEVLSNLEISQMLQKQEAEKPKGPAIHPLDRHYEMLNTNTEPMDESGKEYKIIEKYAAFCSLKRRVAGGATILKIGRPDEEGHRDVLGSLDNHKLLWHGSRLSNFVGILSQGLRIAPPEAPQNGYYFGKGLYFADALAMSVDYCCTSSQTPTAVLLLAEVALGTPFKTSSGESLDYNTVKGTLKPVDDIQLLTFVHIIKVHINA
;
A
#
# COMPACT_ATOMS: atom_id res chain seq x y z
N MET A 1 25.24 -11.77 1.77
CA MET A 1 23.98 -12.33 2.29
C MET A 1 23.12 -12.66 1.08
N ASN A 2 22.66 -13.91 0.92
CA ASN A 2 21.90 -14.28 -0.27
C ASN A 2 20.53 -13.60 -0.27
N SER A 3 20.14 -13.00 -1.38
CA SER A 3 18.87 -12.30 -1.59
C SER A 3 17.63 -13.11 -1.18
N ARG A 4 17.74 -14.45 -1.21
CA ARG A 4 16.72 -15.42 -0.78
C ARG A 4 16.55 -15.51 0.73
N GLN A 5 17.65 -15.47 1.49
CA GLN A 5 17.62 -15.46 2.96
C GLN A 5 16.93 -14.21 3.49
N LEU A 6 17.14 -13.09 2.81
CA LEU A 6 16.61 -11.80 3.26
C LEU A 6 15.07 -11.71 3.18
N ILE A 7 14.45 -12.30 2.15
CA ILE A 7 12.98 -12.23 1.98
C ILE A 7 12.28 -13.20 2.93
N CYS A 8 12.87 -14.36 3.19
CA CYS A 8 12.27 -15.40 4.03
C CYS A 8 12.72 -15.33 5.50
N ASP A 9 13.36 -14.24 5.92
CA ASP A 9 13.79 -14.02 7.30
C ASP A 9 12.58 -13.68 8.19
N PRO A 10 12.23 -14.53 9.19
CA PRO A 10 11.09 -14.29 10.08
C PRO A 10 11.25 -13.02 10.93
N ASP A 11 12.48 -12.55 11.14
CA ASP A 11 12.74 -11.34 11.92
C ASP A 11 12.39 -10.07 11.13
N VAL A 12 12.27 -10.13 9.80
CA VAL A 12 11.82 -8.99 8.98
C VAL A 12 10.39 -8.60 9.35
N VAL A 13 9.47 -9.58 9.38
CA VAL A 13 8.06 -9.30 9.72
C VAL A 13 7.96 -8.78 11.15
N THR A 14 8.76 -9.35 12.06
CA THR A 14 8.79 -8.91 13.47
C THR A 14 9.20 -7.44 13.59
N ARG A 15 10.24 -7.02 12.85
CA ARG A 15 10.70 -5.63 12.82
C ARG A 15 9.68 -4.68 12.19
N ASP A 16 9.10 -5.06 11.06
CA ASP A 16 8.11 -4.24 10.36
C ASP A 16 6.85 -4.04 11.23
N MET A 17 6.37 -5.10 11.87
CA MET A 17 5.27 -5.04 12.84
C MET A 17 5.59 -4.11 14.02
N ALA A 18 6.79 -4.21 14.59
CA ALA A 18 7.21 -3.31 15.66
C ALA A 18 7.28 -1.83 15.21
N SER A 19 7.74 -1.58 13.98
CA SER A 19 7.80 -0.22 13.39
C SER A 19 6.42 0.42 13.22
N LEU A 20 5.37 -0.39 13.11
CA LEU A 20 3.98 0.01 12.95
C LEU A 20 3.18 -0.05 14.26
N ASN A 21 3.87 -0.20 15.39
CA ASN A 21 3.30 -0.37 16.74
C ASN A 21 2.42 -1.61 16.91
N GLY A 22 2.62 -2.67 16.12
CA GLY A 22 1.93 -3.95 16.31
C GLY A 22 2.51 -4.75 17.49
N ASP A 23 1.65 -5.29 18.37
CA ASP A 23 2.09 -6.09 19.52
C ASP A 23 2.15 -7.58 19.18
N LEU A 24 3.34 -8.05 18.83
CA LEU A 24 3.60 -9.46 18.50
C LEU A 24 3.50 -10.42 19.69
N LYS A 25 3.56 -9.93 20.94
CA LYS A 25 3.45 -10.79 22.14
C LYS A 25 2.00 -11.18 22.37
N ARG A 26 1.09 -10.21 22.22
CA ARG A 26 -0.36 -10.46 22.24
C ARG A 26 -0.87 -11.03 20.93
N PHE A 27 -0.04 -11.00 19.90
CA PHE A 27 -0.37 -11.42 18.55
C PHE A 27 0.66 -12.40 17.98
N PRO A 28 0.69 -13.65 18.49
CA PRO A 28 1.62 -14.65 17.97
C PRO A 28 1.32 -14.92 16.49
N LEU A 29 2.38 -14.96 15.67
CA LEU A 29 2.42 -15.03 14.21
C LEU A 29 1.81 -16.32 13.59
N GLY A 30 0.70 -16.84 14.13
CA GLY A 30 0.10 -18.13 13.71
C GLY A 30 -1.43 -18.18 13.77
N LYS A 31 -2.12 -17.09 14.11
CA LYS A 31 -3.58 -17.07 14.36
C LYS A 31 -4.31 -15.89 13.73
N LEU A 32 -3.79 -15.32 12.65
CA LEU A 32 -4.42 -14.20 11.95
C LEU A 32 -5.67 -14.67 11.17
N PRO A 33 -6.89 -14.30 11.58
CA PRO A 33 -8.08 -14.61 10.80
C PRO A 33 -8.27 -13.51 9.75
N LYS A 34 -8.45 -13.87 8.46
CA LYS A 34 -8.88 -12.95 7.38
C LYS A 34 -10.00 -12.00 7.81
N VAL A 35 -10.93 -12.53 8.60
CA VAL A 35 -12.09 -11.83 9.15
C VAL A 35 -11.66 -10.61 9.97
N GLN A 36 -10.62 -10.73 10.78
CA GLN A 36 -10.14 -9.64 11.64
C GLN A 36 -9.44 -8.54 10.82
N ILE A 37 -8.73 -8.92 9.75
CA ILE A 37 -8.12 -7.96 8.82
C ILE A 37 -9.22 -7.21 8.06
N SER A 38 -10.23 -7.92 7.56
CA SER A 38 -11.40 -7.33 6.87
C SER A 38 -12.18 -6.38 7.78
N GLN A 39 -12.47 -6.78 9.02
CA GLN A 39 -13.08 -5.90 10.03
C GLN A 39 -12.21 -4.66 10.32
N GLY A 40 -10.88 -4.82 10.29
CA GLY A 40 -9.95 -3.70 10.41
C GLY A 40 -10.14 -2.68 9.30
N TYR A 41 -10.20 -3.13 8.04
CA TYR A 41 -10.48 -2.26 6.90
C TYR A 41 -11.83 -1.54 7.02
N ASP A 42 -12.89 -2.24 7.43
CA ASP A 42 -14.22 -1.64 7.63
C ASP A 42 -14.18 -0.50 8.65
N ILE A 43 -13.48 -0.69 9.77
CA ILE A 43 -13.35 0.36 10.79
C ILE A 43 -12.55 1.55 10.23
N LEU A 44 -11.44 1.30 9.52
CA LEU A 44 -10.65 2.36 8.88
C LEU A 44 -11.45 3.12 7.82
N GLN A 45 -12.33 2.45 7.07
CA GLN A 45 -13.24 3.09 6.12
C GLN A 45 -14.22 4.05 6.81
N ARG A 46 -14.74 3.69 7.98
CA ARG A 46 -15.58 4.60 8.79
C ARG A 46 -14.77 5.78 9.34
N ILE A 47 -13.51 5.57 9.73
CA ILE A 47 -12.61 6.66 10.16
C ILE A 47 -12.38 7.63 9.01
N SER A 48 -12.02 7.13 7.82
CA SER A 48 -11.85 7.92 6.59
C SER A 48 -13.09 8.78 6.28
N SER A 49 -14.27 8.16 6.28
CA SER A 49 -15.55 8.88 6.03
C SER A 49 -15.80 9.98 7.07
N THR A 50 -15.40 9.75 8.33
CA THR A 50 -15.54 10.71 9.42
C THR A 50 -14.56 11.88 9.26
N LEU A 51 -13.33 11.63 8.82
CA LEU A 51 -12.32 12.66 8.54
C LEU A 51 -12.77 13.56 7.38
N GLU A 52 -13.25 12.99 6.28
CA GLU A 52 -13.81 13.74 5.15
C GLU A 52 -14.95 14.67 5.58
N THR A 53 -15.89 14.15 6.36
CA THR A 53 -17.02 14.93 6.87
C THR A 53 -16.53 16.10 7.74
N LEU A 54 -15.53 15.87 8.59
CA LEU A 54 -14.93 16.92 9.41
C LEU A 54 -14.24 17.98 8.55
N GLU A 55 -13.47 17.58 7.55
CA GLU A 55 -12.83 18.51 6.62
C GLU A 55 -13.85 19.39 5.89
N GLU A 56 -14.93 18.80 5.37
CA GLU A 56 -15.99 19.56 4.71
C GLU A 56 -16.63 20.60 5.65
N MET A 57 -16.88 20.23 6.91
CA MET A 57 -17.44 21.14 7.90
C MET A 57 -16.50 22.32 8.20
N THR A 58 -15.18 22.06 8.26
CA THR A 58 -14.18 23.14 8.43
C THR A 58 -14.09 24.05 7.20
N LYS A 59 -14.15 23.50 5.98
CA LYS A 59 -14.18 24.25 4.71
C LYS A 59 -15.42 25.14 4.60
N LYS A 60 -16.61 24.62 4.97
CA LYS A 60 -17.88 25.38 4.99
C LYS A 60 -17.88 26.53 6.02
N THR A 61 -17.31 26.29 7.20
CA THR A 61 -17.21 27.32 8.27
C THR A 61 -16.26 28.46 7.87
N THR A 62 -15.11 28.13 7.27
CA THR A 62 -14.13 29.13 6.81
C THR A 62 -14.62 29.94 5.60
N ALA A 63 -15.40 29.33 4.69
CA ALA A 63 -16.05 30.04 3.59
C ALA A 63 -17.10 31.06 4.08
N SER A 64 -17.93 30.69 5.06
CA SER A 64 -18.93 31.58 5.68
C SER A 64 -18.30 32.75 6.46
N ALA A 65 -17.18 32.51 7.14
CA ALA A 65 -16.42 33.55 7.82
C ALA A 65 -15.75 34.56 6.86
N LYS A 66 -15.48 34.17 5.60
CA LYS A 66 -14.92 35.05 4.57
C LYS A 66 -15.97 36.01 3.97
N MET A 67 -17.23 35.58 3.89
CA MET A 67 -18.35 36.42 3.40
C MET A 67 -18.84 37.45 4.43
N THR A 68 -18.68 37.21 5.73
CA THR A 68 -19.17 38.10 6.79
C THR A 68 -18.27 39.30 7.10
N LYS A 69 -17.09 39.42 6.46
CA LYS A 69 -16.21 40.60 6.58
C LYS A 69 -16.48 41.72 5.57
N ALA A 70 -17.42 41.54 4.63
CA ALA A 70 -17.84 42.59 3.70
C ALA A 70 -19.31 42.99 3.98
N GLY A 71 -19.52 43.95 4.88
CA GLY A 71 -20.81 44.63 5.04
C GLY A 71 -21.50 44.43 6.39
N ALA A 72 -20.91 44.99 7.46
CA ALA A 72 -21.66 45.26 8.68
C ALA A 72 -22.32 46.65 8.60
N LYS A 73 -23.60 46.71 8.25
CA LYS A 73 -24.54 47.80 8.61
C LYS A 73 -25.98 47.39 8.31
N GLY A 74 -26.85 47.33 9.32
CA GLY A 74 -28.31 47.36 9.12
C GLY A 74 -29.13 46.38 9.96
N ARG A 75 -29.83 46.93 10.95
CA ARG A 75 -30.78 46.34 11.90
C ARG A 75 -32.12 45.94 11.25
N ARG A 76 -32.74 44.80 11.65
CA ARG A 76 -34.15 44.70 12.16
C ARG A 76 -34.63 43.27 12.44
N LYS A 77 -35.43 43.15 13.50
CA LYS A 77 -36.15 41.94 13.98
C LYS A 77 -37.25 41.52 13.00
N ALA A 78 -37.42 40.20 12.78
CA ALA A 78 -38.72 39.60 12.47
C ALA A 78 -38.75 38.11 12.90
N LYS A 79 -39.88 37.74 13.50
CA LYS A 79 -40.22 36.42 14.05
C LYS A 79 -41.07 35.71 12.99
N ALA A 80 -40.68 34.52 12.51
CA ALA A 80 -41.59 33.65 11.76
C ALA A 80 -41.22 32.17 11.95
N LYS A 81 -42.25 31.39 12.24
CA LYS A 81 -42.28 29.96 12.55
C LYS A 81 -42.62 29.24 11.24
N ALA A 82 -41.82 28.26 10.82
CA ALA A 82 -42.23 27.28 9.82
C ALA A 82 -41.61 25.92 10.15
N LYS A 83 -42.44 24.88 10.04
CA LYS A 83 -42.26 23.53 10.57
C LYS A 83 -42.28 22.56 9.40
N GLY A 84 -41.24 21.73 9.27
CA GLY A 84 -41.19 20.46 8.52
C GLY A 84 -40.32 20.45 7.24
N PRO A 85 -39.87 19.28 6.74
CA PRO A 85 -39.66 17.97 7.39
C PRO A 85 -38.22 17.40 7.23
N ALA A 86 -37.88 16.40 8.06
CA ALA A 86 -36.71 15.50 8.00
C ALA A 86 -35.31 16.11 8.21
N ALA A 87 -34.95 16.32 9.48
CA ALA A 87 -33.58 16.57 9.89
C ALA A 87 -32.75 15.27 9.78
N THR A 88 -31.88 15.18 8.78
CA THR A 88 -30.64 14.41 8.93
C THR A 88 -29.93 14.99 10.15
N ALA A 89 -29.71 14.20 11.19
CA ALA A 89 -29.17 14.68 12.45
C ALA A 89 -27.81 15.36 12.21
N ASN A 90 -27.77 16.69 12.19
CA ASN A 90 -26.54 17.48 12.06
C ASN A 90 -25.73 17.31 13.35
N LYS A 91 -24.96 16.22 13.41
CA LYS A 91 -23.96 15.99 14.46
C LYS A 91 -23.00 17.17 14.48
N SER A 92 -22.66 17.65 15.67
CA SER A 92 -21.69 18.73 15.84
C SER A 92 -20.27 18.23 15.54
N ALA A 93 -19.35 19.13 15.18
CA ALA A 93 -17.93 18.79 15.00
C ALA A 93 -17.32 18.12 16.25
N SER A 94 -17.81 18.46 17.45
CA SER A 94 -17.41 17.79 18.69
C SER A 94 -17.87 16.34 18.75
N SER A 95 -19.05 16.03 18.21
CA SER A 95 -19.57 14.66 18.14
C SER A 95 -18.70 13.79 17.26
N TYR A 96 -18.32 14.27 16.07
CA TYR A 96 -17.44 13.52 15.15
C TYR A 96 -16.04 13.28 15.73
N ARG A 97 -15.50 14.23 16.50
CA ARG A 97 -14.24 14.01 17.24
C ARG A 97 -14.38 12.92 18.31
N THR A 98 -15.54 12.81 18.95
CA THR A 98 -15.82 11.69 19.86
C THR A 98 -15.96 10.39 19.09
N ASP A 99 -16.64 10.40 17.94
CA ASP A 99 -16.76 9.23 17.07
C ASP A 99 -15.37 8.74 16.62
N LEU A 100 -14.45 9.65 16.21
CA LEU A 100 -13.06 9.29 15.89
C LEU A 100 -12.32 8.60 17.04
N LYS A 101 -12.51 9.06 18.28
CA LYS A 101 -11.90 8.43 19.47
C LYS A 101 -12.44 7.03 19.71
N THR A 102 -13.75 6.85 19.56
CA THR A 102 -14.41 5.55 19.67
C THR A 102 -13.91 4.60 18.58
N LEU A 103 -13.91 5.05 17.32
CA LEU A 103 -13.44 4.26 16.17
C LEU A 103 -11.97 3.89 16.30
N SER A 104 -11.11 4.83 16.71
CA SER A 104 -9.68 4.55 16.96
C SER A 104 -9.52 3.48 18.05
N SER A 105 -10.30 3.58 19.13
CA SER A 105 -10.27 2.59 20.22
C SER A 105 -10.73 1.21 19.74
N GLU A 106 -11.69 1.15 18.82
CA GLU A 106 -12.15 -0.09 18.19
C GLU A 106 -11.03 -0.74 17.35
N VAL A 107 -10.28 0.05 16.56
CA VAL A 107 -9.10 -0.46 15.82
C VAL A 107 -8.07 -1.06 16.77
N TYR A 108 -7.73 -0.37 17.86
CA TYR A 108 -6.73 -0.88 18.81
C TYR A 108 -7.21 -2.05 19.66
N SER A 109 -8.53 -2.20 19.83
CA SER A 109 -9.12 -3.36 20.48
C SER A 109 -9.14 -4.56 19.55
N LEU A 110 -9.36 -4.32 18.25
CA LEU A 110 -9.35 -5.35 17.23
C LEU A 110 -7.93 -5.83 16.96
N ILE A 111 -6.98 -4.92 16.72
CA ILE A 111 -5.59 -5.26 16.37
C ILE A 111 -4.71 -4.88 17.55
N PRO A 112 -4.00 -5.83 18.19
CA PRO A 112 -3.14 -5.51 19.31
C PRO A 112 -2.00 -4.57 18.93
N HIS A 113 -1.87 -3.50 19.69
CA HIS A 113 -0.82 -2.51 19.52
C HIS A 113 -0.01 -2.36 20.80
N ASP A 114 1.29 -2.07 20.65
CA ASP A 114 2.18 -1.72 21.75
C ASP A 114 2.49 -0.22 21.73
N PHE A 115 1.87 0.49 22.67
CA PHE A 115 2.10 1.92 22.94
C PHE A 115 2.96 2.14 24.20
N GLY A 116 3.51 1.07 24.79
CA GLY A 116 4.24 1.11 26.05
C GLY A 116 3.39 1.66 27.19
N ARG A 117 3.81 2.80 27.77
CA ARG A 117 3.11 3.49 28.86
C ARG A 117 2.26 4.67 28.38
N SER A 118 2.27 4.95 27.08
CA SER A 118 1.50 6.05 26.51
C SER A 118 0.06 5.61 26.22
N LEU A 119 -0.85 6.57 26.22
CA LEU A 119 -2.23 6.31 25.81
C LEU A 119 -2.28 6.07 24.29
N PRO A 120 -3.13 5.15 23.81
CA PRO A 120 -3.34 4.98 22.38
C PRO A 120 -3.71 6.32 21.72
N PRO A 121 -2.98 6.75 20.67
CA PRO A 121 -3.25 8.01 19.98
C PRO A 121 -4.58 7.95 19.22
N VAL A 122 -5.19 9.08 18.90
CA VAL A 122 -6.41 9.07 18.05
C VAL A 122 -5.98 9.12 16.60
N ILE A 123 -6.56 8.27 15.75
CA ILE A 123 -6.37 8.31 14.30
C ILE A 123 -7.15 9.52 13.78
N ALA A 124 -6.45 10.63 13.57
CA ALA A 124 -7.08 11.93 13.31
C ALA A 124 -6.57 12.63 12.05
N SER A 125 -5.63 12.01 11.32
CA SER A 125 -5.15 12.48 10.02
C SER A 125 -5.06 11.35 9.01
N ASP A 126 -4.92 11.72 7.73
CA ASP A 126 -4.73 10.75 6.64
C ASP A 126 -3.37 10.04 6.75
N GLU A 127 -2.36 10.68 7.35
CA GLU A 127 -1.07 10.03 7.63
C GLU A 127 -1.21 8.92 8.68
N ASP A 128 -1.96 9.18 9.76
CA ASP A 128 -2.25 8.16 10.78
C ASP A 128 -3.03 6.99 10.16
N LEU A 129 -4.02 7.30 9.32
CA LEU A 129 -4.81 6.31 8.59
C LEU A 129 -3.92 5.44 7.69
N LYS A 130 -3.01 6.08 6.93
CA LYS A 130 -2.07 5.38 6.05
C LYS A 130 -1.16 4.43 6.82
N LEU A 131 -0.64 4.82 7.99
CA LEU A 131 0.15 3.92 8.82
C LEU A 131 -0.64 2.68 9.29
N LYS A 132 -1.96 2.80 9.48
CA LYS A 132 -2.81 1.65 9.84
C LYS A 132 -3.18 0.78 8.63
N LEU A 133 -3.26 1.36 7.44
CA LEU A 133 -3.38 0.57 6.20
C LEU A 133 -2.11 -0.24 5.94
N ASP A 134 -0.94 0.37 6.09
CA ASP A 134 0.35 -0.32 6.00
C ASP A 134 0.41 -1.52 6.97
N LEU A 135 -0.09 -1.34 8.20
CA LEU A 135 -0.14 -2.42 9.19
C LEU A 135 -1.03 -3.57 8.73
N LEU A 136 -2.24 -3.29 8.23
CA LEU A 136 -3.14 -4.31 7.71
C LEU A 136 -2.57 -5.03 6.49
N GLU A 137 -1.82 -4.33 5.64
CA GLU A 137 -1.13 -4.91 4.49
C GLU A 137 -0.04 -5.91 4.95
N VAL A 138 0.81 -5.51 5.89
CA VAL A 138 1.83 -6.40 6.47
C VAL A 138 1.19 -7.63 7.10
N LEU A 139 0.09 -7.46 7.85
CA LEU A 139 -0.66 -8.56 8.45
C LEU A 139 -1.24 -9.51 7.39
N SER A 140 -1.77 -8.98 6.29
CA SER A 140 -2.30 -9.78 5.18
C SER A 140 -1.21 -10.58 4.46
N ASN A 141 -0.06 -9.98 4.21
CA ASN A 141 1.09 -10.66 3.59
C ASN A 141 1.68 -11.75 4.50
N LEU A 142 1.72 -11.49 5.80
CA LEU A 142 2.11 -12.49 6.80
C LEU A 142 1.13 -13.67 6.81
N GLU A 143 -0.17 -13.41 6.72
CA GLU A 143 -1.18 -14.48 6.64
C GLU A 143 -0.95 -15.37 5.41
N ILE A 144 -0.70 -14.75 4.24
CA ILE A 144 -0.35 -15.47 3.01
C ILE A 144 0.89 -16.34 3.22
N SER A 145 1.95 -15.78 3.82
CA SER A 145 3.16 -16.53 4.14
C SER A 145 2.87 -17.77 4.99
N GLN A 146 2.02 -17.65 6.02
CA GLN A 146 1.61 -18.78 6.86
C GLN A 146 0.77 -19.80 6.09
N MET A 147 -0.16 -19.35 5.24
CA MET A 147 -0.97 -20.24 4.40
C MET A 147 -0.08 -21.09 3.50
N LEU A 148 0.90 -20.46 2.84
CA LEU A 148 1.83 -21.14 1.96
C LEU A 148 2.74 -22.13 2.73
N GLN A 149 3.20 -21.75 3.93
CA GLN A 149 3.98 -22.65 4.79
C GLN A 149 3.18 -23.89 5.22
N LYS A 150 1.88 -23.74 5.51
CA LYS A 150 0.99 -24.87 5.85
C LYS A 150 0.79 -25.80 4.66
N GLN A 151 0.52 -25.24 3.47
CA GLN A 151 0.36 -26.03 2.25
C GLN A 151 1.63 -26.83 1.94
N GLU A 152 2.81 -26.22 2.11
CA GLU A 152 4.08 -26.90 1.90
C GLU A 152 4.38 -27.95 3.00
N ALA A 153 3.86 -27.75 4.22
CA ALA A 153 3.95 -28.73 5.32
C ALA A 153 3.13 -30.00 5.06
N GLU A 154 2.02 -29.88 4.32
CA GLU A 154 1.11 -30.98 3.97
C GLU A 154 1.60 -31.82 2.79
N LYS A 155 2.50 -31.29 1.95
CA LYS A 155 3.10 -32.05 0.84
C LYS A 155 3.92 -33.24 1.39
N PRO A 156 3.90 -34.40 0.70
CA PRO A 156 4.63 -35.59 1.13
C PRO A 156 6.11 -35.24 1.31
N LYS A 157 6.70 -35.65 2.44
CA LYS A 157 8.11 -35.40 2.75
C LYS A 157 8.99 -35.98 1.64
N GLY A 158 9.46 -35.11 0.74
CA GLY A 158 10.51 -35.42 -0.21
C GLY A 158 11.86 -35.61 0.48
N PRO A 159 12.96 -35.71 -0.29
CA PRO A 159 14.31 -35.73 0.27
C PRO A 159 14.55 -34.51 1.18
N ALA A 160 15.53 -34.61 2.08
CA ALA A 160 15.88 -33.54 3.01
C ALA A 160 16.42 -32.30 2.25
N ILE A 161 15.51 -31.44 1.82
CA ILE A 161 15.79 -30.15 1.18
C ILE A 161 16.08 -29.12 2.28
N HIS A 162 16.98 -28.17 2.01
CA HIS A 162 17.32 -27.11 2.95
C HIS A 162 16.08 -26.25 3.26
N PRO A 163 15.85 -25.80 4.52
CA PRO A 163 14.65 -25.04 4.88
C PRO A 163 14.39 -23.79 4.02
N LEU A 164 15.45 -23.10 3.60
CA LEU A 164 15.35 -21.94 2.69
C LEU A 164 14.89 -22.30 1.29
N ASP A 165 15.31 -23.47 0.79
CA ASP A 165 14.91 -23.93 -0.55
C ASP A 165 13.43 -24.33 -0.51
N ARG A 166 12.95 -24.90 0.60
CA ARG A 166 11.53 -25.14 0.83
C ARG A 166 10.72 -23.83 0.82
N HIS A 167 11.21 -22.78 1.48
CA HIS A 167 10.58 -21.46 1.42
C HIS A 167 10.64 -20.82 0.03
N TYR A 168 11.62 -21.18 -0.78
CA TYR A 168 11.74 -20.69 -2.15
C TYR A 168 10.76 -21.41 -3.09
N GLU A 169 10.65 -22.74 -2.99
CA GLU A 169 9.66 -23.54 -3.71
C GLU A 169 8.23 -23.06 -3.43
N MET A 170 7.98 -22.66 -2.18
CA MET A 170 6.73 -22.07 -1.73
C MET A 170 6.34 -20.78 -2.47
N LEU A 171 7.31 -20.00 -2.99
CA LEU A 171 7.02 -18.79 -3.74
C LEU A 171 6.54 -19.08 -5.17
N ASN A 172 6.77 -20.29 -5.69
CA ASN A 172 6.45 -20.68 -7.06
C ASN A 172 6.95 -19.67 -8.11
N THR A 173 8.19 -19.21 -7.96
CA THR A 173 8.83 -18.26 -8.89
C THR A 173 10.10 -18.82 -9.47
N ASN A 174 10.34 -18.56 -10.75
CA ASN A 174 11.66 -18.77 -11.35
C ASN A 174 12.51 -17.52 -11.08
N THR A 175 13.64 -17.66 -10.38
CA THR A 175 14.54 -16.55 -10.09
C THR A 175 15.95 -16.89 -10.57
N GLU A 176 16.46 -16.07 -11.47
CA GLU A 176 17.76 -16.25 -12.11
C GLU A 176 18.61 -15.00 -11.86
N PRO A 177 19.84 -15.15 -11.31
CA PRO A 177 20.75 -14.01 -11.21
C PRO A 177 21.16 -13.55 -12.61
N MET A 178 21.12 -12.24 -12.85
CA MET A 178 21.59 -11.68 -14.11
C MET A 178 23.12 -11.59 -14.13
N ASP A 179 23.71 -11.85 -15.30
CA ASP A 179 25.15 -11.66 -15.50
C ASP A 179 25.50 -10.16 -15.50
N GLU A 180 26.38 -9.78 -14.58
CA GLU A 180 26.89 -8.42 -14.39
C GLU A 180 27.60 -7.88 -15.66
N SER A 181 28.15 -8.78 -16.48
CA SER A 181 28.83 -8.40 -17.72
C SER A 181 27.84 -8.01 -18.84
N GLY A 182 26.58 -8.46 -18.71
CA GLY A 182 25.53 -8.36 -19.71
C GLY A 182 25.07 -6.93 -20.02
N LYS A 183 24.55 -6.73 -21.23
CA LYS A 183 24.02 -5.42 -21.68
C LYS A 183 22.81 -4.99 -20.85
N GLU A 184 21.89 -5.93 -20.58
CA GLU A 184 20.67 -5.68 -19.80
C GLU A 184 20.99 -5.24 -18.37
N TYR A 185 21.91 -5.95 -17.69
CA TYR A 185 22.37 -5.58 -16.34
C TYR A 185 22.90 -4.14 -16.31
N LYS A 186 23.78 -3.77 -17.25
CA LYS A 186 24.35 -2.43 -17.33
C LYS A 186 23.30 -1.35 -17.62
N ILE A 187 22.24 -1.66 -18.35
CA ILE A 187 21.14 -0.71 -18.60
C ILE A 187 20.37 -0.47 -17.30
N ILE A 188 20.04 -1.54 -16.57
CA ILE A 188 19.31 -1.44 -15.30
C ILE A 188 20.15 -0.73 -14.24
N GLU A 189 21.44 -1.05 -14.14
CA GLU A 189 22.39 -0.40 -13.25
C GLU A 189 22.48 1.10 -13.55
N LYS A 190 22.58 1.48 -14.83
CA LYS A 190 22.53 2.89 -15.25
C LYS A 190 21.20 3.56 -14.91
N TYR A 191 20.08 2.87 -15.10
CA TYR A 191 18.77 3.40 -14.77
C TYR A 191 18.64 3.65 -13.26
N ALA A 192 19.08 2.70 -12.44
CA ALA A 192 19.12 2.85 -10.99
C ALA A 192 20.05 4.01 -10.54
N ALA A 193 21.24 4.10 -11.12
CA ALA A 193 22.21 5.15 -10.80
C ALA A 193 21.71 6.55 -11.20
N PHE A 194 21.10 6.69 -12.38
CA PHE A 194 20.57 7.96 -12.88
C PHE A 194 19.46 8.52 -11.97
N CYS A 195 18.63 7.63 -11.41
CA CYS A 195 17.50 8.00 -10.56
C CYS A 195 17.86 8.17 -9.06
N SER A 196 19.13 8.02 -8.67
CA SER A 196 19.59 8.04 -7.26
C SER A 196 19.95 9.43 -6.71
N LEU A 197 19.43 10.52 -7.28
CA LEU A 197 19.82 11.93 -7.07
C LEU A 197 19.93 12.44 -5.62
N LYS A 198 19.49 11.69 -4.58
CA LYS A 198 19.61 12.10 -3.16
C LYS A 198 20.24 11.06 -2.21
N ARG A 199 20.32 9.78 -2.58
CA ARG A 199 20.92 8.71 -1.78
C ARG A 199 21.93 7.98 -2.64
N ARG A 200 23.21 8.05 -2.29
CA ARG A 200 24.21 7.18 -2.93
C ARG A 200 23.87 5.76 -2.53
N VAL A 201 23.44 4.95 -3.48
CA VAL A 201 23.42 3.49 -3.34
C VAL A 201 24.85 3.05 -3.10
N ALA A 202 25.19 2.71 -1.85
CA ALA A 202 26.53 2.36 -1.44
C ALA A 202 26.67 0.84 -1.44
N GLY A 203 27.02 0.28 -2.60
CA GLY A 203 27.22 -1.15 -2.77
C GLY A 203 26.56 -1.65 -4.06
N GLY A 204 27.22 -2.58 -4.74
CA GLY A 204 26.74 -3.14 -6.01
C GLY A 204 25.32 -3.70 -5.90
N ALA A 205 24.52 -3.52 -6.95
CA ALA A 205 23.15 -3.97 -6.99
C ALA A 205 23.06 -5.42 -7.47
N THR A 206 22.64 -6.34 -6.61
CA THR A 206 22.28 -7.69 -7.08
C THR A 206 20.98 -7.60 -7.85
N ILE A 207 21.05 -7.94 -9.14
CA ILE A 207 19.90 -7.98 -10.04
C ILE A 207 19.46 -9.43 -10.26
N LEU A 208 18.20 -9.73 -9.95
CA LEU A 208 17.58 -11.03 -10.27
C LEU A 208 16.49 -10.82 -11.29
N LYS A 209 16.47 -11.65 -12.34
CA LYS A 209 15.34 -11.82 -13.24
C LYS A 209 14.37 -12.79 -12.62
N ILE A 210 13.10 -12.42 -12.57
CA ILE A 210 12.05 -13.25 -11.98
C ILE A 210 10.96 -13.49 -13.01
N GLY A 211 10.58 -14.75 -13.16
CA GLY A 211 9.41 -15.19 -13.93
C GLY A 211 8.39 -15.83 -12.99
N ARG A 212 7.15 -15.35 -13.06
CA ARG A 212 6.00 -15.95 -12.36
C ARG A 212 5.18 -16.78 -13.37
N PRO A 213 5.01 -18.10 -13.18
CA PRO A 213 4.27 -18.95 -14.11
C PRO A 213 2.82 -18.45 -14.33
N ASP A 214 2.17 -17.99 -13.27
CA ASP A 214 0.79 -17.49 -13.34
C ASP A 214 0.65 -16.22 -14.20
N GLU A 215 1.72 -15.44 -14.33
CA GLU A 215 1.73 -14.25 -15.17
C GLU A 215 2.03 -14.58 -16.64
N GLU A 216 2.56 -15.76 -16.96
CA GLU A 216 2.86 -16.11 -18.34
C GLU A 216 1.59 -16.26 -19.20
N GLY A 217 0.50 -16.75 -18.59
CA GLY A 217 -0.79 -16.92 -19.26
C GLY A 217 -1.50 -15.62 -19.63
N HIS A 218 -1.07 -14.48 -19.09
CA HIS A 218 -1.69 -13.20 -19.40
C HIS A 218 -0.90 -12.39 -20.45
N ARG A 219 0.29 -12.86 -20.90
CA ARG A 219 1.22 -12.07 -21.74
C ARG A 219 0.60 -11.55 -23.03
N ASP A 220 -0.37 -12.27 -23.58
CA ASP A 220 -1.13 -11.85 -24.76
C ASP A 220 -1.92 -10.56 -24.50
N VAL A 221 -2.50 -10.43 -23.30
CA VAL A 221 -3.22 -9.21 -22.90
C VAL A 221 -2.24 -8.06 -22.70
N LEU A 222 -1.06 -8.31 -22.14
CA LEU A 222 0.02 -7.31 -22.07
C LEU A 222 0.35 -6.78 -23.46
N GLY A 223 0.64 -7.70 -24.39
CA GLY A 223 1.04 -7.38 -25.75
C GLY A 223 -0.06 -6.68 -26.56
N SER A 224 -1.33 -6.83 -26.18
CA SER A 224 -2.45 -6.14 -26.83
C SER A 224 -2.54 -4.64 -26.51
N LEU A 225 -1.92 -4.20 -25.40
CA LEU A 225 -1.90 -2.81 -24.98
C LEU A 225 -0.65 -2.11 -25.48
N ASP A 226 -0.74 -0.81 -25.72
CA ASP A 226 0.40 0.02 -26.13
C ASP A 226 1.10 0.71 -24.94
N ASN A 227 2.21 1.43 -25.22
CA ASN A 227 2.92 2.28 -24.25
C ASN A 227 3.44 1.51 -23.02
N HIS A 228 4.25 0.49 -23.31
CA HIS A 228 4.97 -0.27 -22.30
C HIS A 228 6.10 0.56 -21.71
N LYS A 229 6.17 0.60 -20.38
CA LYS A 229 7.27 1.24 -19.65
C LYS A 229 7.82 0.32 -18.59
N LEU A 230 9.11 0.42 -18.36
CA LEU A 230 9.79 -0.25 -17.27
C LEU A 230 9.86 0.70 -16.06
N LEU A 231 9.10 0.39 -15.00
CA LEU A 231 8.88 1.29 -13.87
C LEU A 231 9.17 0.63 -12.51
N TRP A 232 9.65 1.42 -11.57
CA TRP A 232 10.02 1.02 -10.23
C TRP A 232 8.80 0.91 -9.32
N HIS A 233 8.73 -0.16 -8.54
CA HIS A 233 7.81 -0.32 -7.42
C HIS A 233 8.60 -0.67 -6.16
N GLY A 234 8.34 0.08 -5.09
CA GLY A 234 8.94 -0.17 -3.79
C GLY A 234 7.87 -0.59 -2.79
N SER A 235 8.25 -1.47 -1.88
CA SER A 235 7.38 -1.96 -0.81
C SER A 235 8.26 -2.40 0.37
N ARG A 236 7.67 -2.52 1.55
CA ARG A 236 8.31 -3.14 2.72
C ARG A 236 8.76 -4.55 2.39
N LEU A 237 9.90 -4.96 2.96
CA LEU A 237 10.49 -6.27 2.69
C LEU A 237 9.56 -7.43 3.09
N SER A 238 8.81 -7.29 4.18
CA SER A 238 7.80 -8.28 4.62
C SER A 238 6.72 -8.58 3.58
N ASN A 239 6.42 -7.62 2.69
CA ASN A 239 5.40 -7.79 1.66
C ASN A 239 5.89 -8.63 0.47
N PHE A 240 7.21 -8.77 0.27
CA PHE A 240 7.75 -9.45 -0.92
C PHE A 240 7.41 -10.93 -0.99
N VAL A 241 7.18 -11.62 0.13
CA VAL A 241 6.68 -13.00 0.10
C VAL A 241 5.29 -13.06 -0.56
N GLY A 242 4.41 -12.13 -0.21
CA GLY A 242 3.07 -12.03 -0.79
C GLY A 242 3.11 -11.60 -2.26
N ILE A 243 3.99 -10.66 -2.61
CA ILE A 243 4.17 -10.17 -3.99
C ILE A 243 4.78 -11.26 -4.89
N LEU A 244 5.79 -11.99 -4.42
CA LEU A 244 6.43 -13.04 -5.19
C LEU A 244 5.56 -14.29 -5.34
N SER A 245 4.68 -14.58 -4.38
CA SER A 245 3.75 -15.72 -4.51
C SER A 245 2.51 -15.39 -5.34
N GLN A 246 1.86 -14.25 -5.12
CA GLN A 246 0.55 -13.94 -5.71
C GLN A 246 0.51 -12.75 -6.67
N GLY A 247 1.61 -12.01 -6.81
CA GLY A 247 1.73 -10.85 -7.68
C GLY A 247 1.42 -9.57 -6.94
N LEU A 248 1.51 -8.45 -7.66
CA LEU A 248 1.07 -7.15 -7.15
C LEU A 248 -0.47 -7.13 -7.11
N ARG A 249 -1.04 -6.78 -5.96
CA ARG A 249 -2.48 -6.78 -5.73
C ARG A 249 -3.00 -5.37 -5.46
N ILE A 250 -4.18 -5.09 -5.98
CA ILE A 250 -4.92 -3.88 -5.61
C ILE A 250 -5.49 -4.07 -4.20
N ALA A 251 -5.55 -2.98 -3.43
CA ALA A 251 -6.19 -2.99 -2.12
C ALA A 251 -7.64 -3.51 -2.20
N PRO A 252 -8.09 -4.27 -1.21
CA PRO A 252 -9.39 -4.92 -1.27
C PRO A 252 -10.53 -3.88 -1.18
N PRO A 253 -11.77 -4.22 -1.60
CA PRO A 253 -12.86 -3.25 -1.73
C PRO A 253 -13.25 -2.61 -0.39
N GLU A 254 -13.02 -3.27 0.74
CA GLU A 254 -13.33 -2.79 2.09
C GLU A 254 -12.36 -1.69 2.56
N ALA A 255 -11.17 -1.60 1.99
CA ALA A 255 -10.18 -0.59 2.39
C ALA A 255 -10.66 0.84 2.10
N PRO A 256 -10.34 1.85 2.92
CA PRO A 256 -10.56 3.26 2.56
C PRO A 256 -9.87 3.67 1.26
N GLN A 257 -10.46 4.62 0.54
CA GLN A 257 -9.77 5.31 -0.56
C GLN A 257 -8.75 6.33 -0.03
N ASN A 258 -9.00 6.91 1.16
CA ASN A 258 -8.08 7.84 1.80
C ASN A 258 -6.82 7.10 2.25
N GLY A 259 -5.66 7.74 2.03
CA GLY A 259 -4.34 7.12 2.15
C GLY A 259 -3.71 6.78 0.79
N TYR A 260 -4.49 6.80 -0.29
CA TYR A 260 -4.02 6.65 -1.67
C TYR A 260 -4.13 7.98 -2.43
N TYR A 261 -3.06 8.38 -3.12
CA TYR A 261 -3.03 9.68 -3.83
C TYR A 261 -4.01 9.75 -5.00
N PHE A 262 -4.22 8.63 -5.71
CA PHE A 262 -5.07 8.53 -6.90
C PHE A 262 -6.13 7.43 -6.78
N GLY A 263 -6.52 7.05 -5.56
CA GLY A 263 -7.40 5.91 -5.32
C GLY A 263 -6.68 4.56 -5.33
N LYS A 264 -7.44 3.47 -5.22
CA LYS A 264 -6.86 2.13 -5.11
C LYS A 264 -6.29 1.69 -6.45
N GLY A 265 -5.04 1.26 -6.45
CA GLY A 265 -4.37 0.81 -7.67
C GLY A 265 -2.94 0.40 -7.40
N LEU A 266 -2.23 0.03 -8.46
CA LEU A 266 -0.81 -0.28 -8.40
C LEU A 266 -0.01 0.99 -8.71
N TYR A 267 0.92 1.31 -7.81
CA TYR A 267 1.71 2.53 -7.89
C TYR A 267 3.12 2.21 -8.37
N PHE A 268 3.55 2.93 -9.41
CA PHE A 268 4.86 2.80 -10.03
C PHE A 268 5.49 4.18 -10.24
N ALA A 269 6.81 4.25 -10.26
CA ALA A 269 7.56 5.47 -10.55
C ALA A 269 8.67 5.22 -11.57
N ASP A 270 8.95 6.21 -12.41
CA ASP A 270 10.14 6.25 -13.28
C ASP A 270 11.40 6.67 -12.50
N ALA A 271 11.23 7.22 -11.30
CA ALA A 271 12.31 7.60 -10.40
C ALA A 271 12.48 6.59 -9.25
N LEU A 272 13.61 5.88 -9.25
CA LEU A 272 14.03 4.98 -8.16
C LEU A 272 13.89 5.62 -6.77
N ALA A 273 14.34 6.87 -6.60
CA ALA A 273 14.30 7.56 -5.31
C ALA A 273 12.89 7.64 -4.71
N MET A 274 11.85 7.76 -5.54
CA MET A 274 10.46 7.78 -5.07
C MET A 274 10.01 6.39 -4.57
N SER A 275 10.41 5.33 -5.27
CA SER A 275 10.05 3.97 -4.88
C SER A 275 10.83 3.49 -3.65
N VAL A 276 12.09 3.93 -3.46
CA VAL A 276 12.89 3.54 -2.28
C VAL A 276 12.27 4.04 -0.96
N ASP A 277 11.54 5.16 -0.97
CA ASP A 277 10.85 5.67 0.23
C ASP A 277 9.79 4.68 0.75
N TYR A 278 9.21 3.86 -0.12
CA TYR A 278 8.26 2.81 0.25
C TYR A 278 8.91 1.53 0.78
N CYS A 279 10.24 1.39 0.68
CA CYS A 279 10.95 0.24 1.26
C CYS A 279 11.15 0.34 2.78
N CYS A 280 10.92 1.53 3.37
CA CYS A 280 11.05 1.78 4.80
C CYS A 280 12.41 1.34 5.40
N THR A 281 13.51 1.54 4.66
CA THR A 281 14.87 1.23 5.12
C THR A 281 15.25 2.06 6.35
N SER A 282 16.01 1.47 7.27
CA SER A 282 16.53 2.15 8.46
C SER A 282 18.03 1.91 8.63
N SER A 283 18.69 2.60 9.56
CA SER A 283 20.11 2.30 9.88
C SER A 283 20.34 0.86 10.35
N GLN A 284 19.31 0.21 10.91
CA GLN A 284 19.37 -1.20 11.32
C GLN A 284 19.05 -2.15 10.16
N THR A 285 18.37 -1.66 9.13
CA THR A 285 17.95 -2.39 7.93
C THR A 285 18.22 -1.56 6.67
N PRO A 286 19.51 -1.38 6.31
CA PRO A 286 19.89 -0.48 5.21
C PRO A 286 19.53 -1.07 3.85
N THR A 287 19.23 -2.37 3.79
CA THR A 287 18.93 -3.04 2.53
C THR A 287 17.51 -2.75 2.05
N ALA A 288 17.38 -2.14 0.87
CA ALA A 288 16.12 -2.05 0.14
C ALA A 288 15.99 -3.18 -0.88
N VAL A 289 14.75 -3.60 -1.12
CA VAL A 289 14.37 -4.47 -2.23
C VAL A 289 13.29 -3.75 -3.01
N LEU A 290 13.51 -3.61 -4.32
CA LEU A 290 12.57 -2.99 -5.25
C LEU A 290 12.25 -3.93 -6.38
N LEU A 291 11.09 -3.73 -6.99
CA LEU A 291 10.70 -4.34 -8.26
C LEU A 291 10.93 -3.30 -9.36
N LEU A 292 11.33 -3.76 -10.54
CA LEU A 292 11.31 -2.95 -11.74
C LEU A 292 10.55 -3.71 -12.81
N ALA A 293 9.28 -3.36 -13.00
CA ALA A 293 8.26 -4.12 -13.72
C ALA A 293 7.94 -3.53 -15.09
N GLU A 294 7.48 -4.37 -16.02
CA GLU A 294 6.95 -3.96 -17.31
C GLU A 294 5.45 -3.63 -17.18
N VAL A 295 5.11 -2.37 -17.39
CA VAL A 295 3.75 -1.86 -17.20
C VAL A 295 3.24 -1.32 -18.53
N ALA A 296 2.19 -1.94 -19.08
CA ALA A 296 1.45 -1.37 -20.20
C ALA A 296 0.54 -0.25 -19.70
N LEU A 297 0.91 0.99 -20.02
CA LEU A 297 0.15 2.17 -19.58
C LEU A 297 -1.00 2.51 -20.52
N GLY A 298 -0.98 2.02 -21.76
CA GLY A 298 -1.95 2.42 -22.77
C GLY A 298 -2.01 3.94 -22.94
N THR A 299 -3.23 4.48 -22.96
CA THR A 299 -3.47 5.93 -23.01
C THR A 299 -3.58 6.50 -21.59
N PRO A 300 -2.57 7.26 -21.09
CA PRO A 300 -2.55 7.71 -19.72
C PRO A 300 -3.49 8.90 -19.49
N PHE A 301 -4.21 8.88 -18.36
CA PHE A 301 -4.88 10.06 -17.81
C PHE A 301 -3.86 10.90 -17.04
N LYS A 302 -3.73 12.19 -17.37
CA LYS A 302 -2.77 13.10 -16.75
C LYS A 302 -3.50 14.06 -15.82
N THR A 303 -3.09 14.08 -14.56
CA THR A 303 -3.57 15.05 -13.56
C THR A 303 -2.39 15.67 -12.82
N SER A 304 -2.55 16.93 -12.41
CA SER A 304 -1.60 17.66 -11.57
C SER A 304 -1.99 17.69 -10.08
N SER A 305 -3.22 17.27 -9.75
CA SER A 305 -3.77 17.20 -8.39
C SER A 305 -4.06 15.76 -8.00
N GLY A 306 -3.85 15.44 -6.71
CA GLY A 306 -4.31 14.19 -6.13
C GLY A 306 -5.83 14.18 -6.08
N GLU A 307 -6.43 13.27 -6.82
CA GLU A 307 -7.88 13.05 -6.90
C GLU A 307 -8.12 11.56 -6.86
N SER A 308 -9.13 11.11 -6.11
CA SER A 308 -9.47 9.68 -6.10
C SER A 308 -10.03 9.29 -7.47
N LEU A 309 -9.29 8.45 -8.20
CA LEU A 309 -9.67 7.97 -9.51
C LEU A 309 -10.13 6.51 -9.38
N ASP A 310 -11.28 6.20 -9.96
CA ASP A 310 -11.71 4.84 -10.21
C ASP A 310 -11.67 4.57 -11.72
N TYR A 311 -11.49 3.31 -12.09
CA TYR A 311 -11.43 2.89 -13.50
C TYR A 311 -12.64 3.40 -14.29
N ASN A 312 -13.83 3.37 -13.69
CA ASN A 312 -15.06 3.85 -14.32
C ASN A 312 -15.02 5.37 -14.60
N THR A 313 -14.46 6.15 -13.68
CA THR A 313 -14.31 7.61 -13.80
C THR A 313 -13.32 7.97 -14.91
N VAL A 314 -12.24 7.20 -15.03
CA VAL A 314 -11.21 7.38 -16.06
C VAL A 314 -11.69 6.91 -17.43
N LYS A 315 -12.42 5.77 -17.51
CA LYS A 315 -13.01 5.26 -18.76
C LYS A 315 -14.06 6.21 -19.35
N GLY A 316 -14.83 6.92 -18.51
CA GLY A 316 -15.84 7.89 -18.96
C GLY A 316 -15.26 9.20 -19.53
N THR A 317 -14.02 9.54 -19.19
CA THR A 317 -13.32 10.74 -19.70
C THR A 317 -12.40 10.43 -20.88
N LEU A 318 -11.96 9.18 -21.02
CA LEU A 318 -11.27 8.68 -22.21
C LEU A 318 -12.30 8.29 -23.28
N LYS A 319 -12.00 8.54 -24.56
CA LYS A 319 -12.85 8.05 -25.66
C LYS A 319 -13.00 6.52 -25.53
N PRO A 320 -14.17 5.95 -25.89
CA PRO A 320 -14.42 4.53 -25.72
C PRO A 320 -13.40 3.74 -26.55
N VAL A 321 -12.45 3.13 -25.86
CA VAL A 321 -11.65 2.04 -26.38
C VAL A 321 -11.82 0.92 -25.37
N ASP A 322 -12.15 -0.25 -25.90
CA ASP A 322 -12.66 -1.39 -25.17
C ASP A 322 -11.72 -1.84 -24.05
N ASP A 323 -12.34 -2.22 -22.94
CA ASP A 323 -11.83 -2.89 -21.74
C ASP A 323 -10.31 -2.94 -21.52
N ILE A 324 -9.79 -1.92 -20.84
CA ILE A 324 -8.44 -1.93 -20.27
C ILE A 324 -8.52 -2.50 -18.85
N GLN A 325 -8.34 -3.81 -18.71
CA GLN A 325 -7.90 -4.36 -17.44
C GLN A 325 -6.44 -3.92 -17.22
N LEU A 326 -6.17 -3.19 -16.13
CA LEU A 326 -4.82 -2.90 -15.64
C LEU A 326 -4.14 -4.24 -15.26
N LEU A 327 -3.55 -4.90 -16.25
CA LEU A 327 -2.76 -6.10 -16.09
C LEU A 327 -1.29 -5.70 -16.04
N THR A 328 -0.75 -5.70 -14.82
CA THR A 328 0.69 -5.62 -14.57
C THR A 328 1.36 -6.95 -14.85
N PHE A 329 2.48 -6.92 -15.57
CA PHE A 329 3.38 -8.06 -15.69
C PHE A 329 4.68 -7.69 -15.04
N VAL A 330 4.99 -8.44 -14.01
CA VAL A 330 6.12 -8.12 -13.19
C VAL A 330 7.27 -8.96 -13.72
N HIS A 331 7.98 -8.44 -14.73
CA HIS A 331 9.41 -8.72 -14.80
C HIS A 331 9.98 -8.19 -13.49
N ILE A 332 10.06 -8.99 -12.43
CA ILE A 332 10.61 -8.48 -11.18
C ILE A 332 12.11 -8.45 -11.36
N ILE A 333 12.65 -7.29 -11.68
CA ILE A 333 14.07 -7.02 -11.49
C ILE A 333 14.22 -6.63 -10.02
N LYS A 334 14.64 -7.60 -9.19
CA LYS A 334 15.02 -7.31 -7.81
C LYS A 334 16.29 -6.48 -7.86
N VAL A 335 16.25 -5.24 -7.41
CA VAL A 335 17.47 -4.43 -7.22
C VAL A 335 17.77 -4.41 -5.73
N HIS A 336 18.86 -5.07 -5.35
CA HIS A 336 19.41 -4.98 -4.01
C HIS A 336 20.16 -3.65 -3.87
N ILE A 337 19.74 -2.80 -2.96
CA ILE A 337 20.41 -1.53 -2.68
C ILE A 337 20.83 -1.56 -1.22
N ASN A 338 22.14 -1.49 -0.98
CA ASN A 338 22.66 -1.14 0.35
C ASN A 338 22.62 0.38 0.47
N ALA A 339 21.77 0.89 1.37
CA ALA A 339 21.66 2.32 1.67
C ALA A 339 22.74 2.78 2.65
#